data_AF-A0A453A4V6-F1
#
_entry.id   AF-A0A453A4V6-F1
#
_cell.length_a   1.000
_cell.length_b   1.000
_cell.length_c   1.000
_cell.angle_alpha   90.00
_cell.angle_beta   90.00
_cell.angle_gamma   90.00
#
_symmetry.space_group_name_H-M   'P 1'
#
loop_
_entity.id
_entity.type
_entity.pdbx_description
1 polymer ?
#
loop_
_entity_poly.entity_id
_entity_poly.type
_entity_poly.pdbx_seq_one_letter_code
_entity_poly.pdbx_strand_id
1 'polypeptide(L)'
;EELLQDKAADALAELIFGCVGRKPGPNDKLTKNLCTLACTDISETPQAAVINSIQVIEDQNLLSIGKRFSNHKSRGHVNSDGEERTKTEGYISRRGSELALKHLCEKFGSSLFEKLPKLWDCLTEFLEPIKIEDDIQKDDPSITQLGRSCEDKDPQSLINNIQVVRSITPHLPEPLRPQLLRLLPCILGCARHSHVAVRLAAARCITSMAKSLTGNVMVVVIENAIPMLSDSSSVCARQGAGMLLSLLVQGLAVELVPYAPFLVVPLLRCMSDPDGSVRQSVTHSFAALVPLLPLAKGVPLPSGLSERLYSSTEDAQFLEQLLDNSQIDDHKLNIHLSVELRRYQQEGINWLAFLRRFKLHGILCDDMGLGKTLQASAIVASDIAESRARNDDKDPKSLIICPSTLVAHWEYEVEKYIDSSIMKPLQYIGSSQDRMTLRAQFDKFNVIITSYDIIRKDIDFLESVIWNYCVLDEGHIIKNSRSKITSAVKQLKAQHRLILSGTPIQNNVLELWSLFDFLMPGFLGTEKQFQSTYGKPLIAAKDSKCSAKDAEAGILAMEALHKQVFILCLTYLEITLILLPC
;
A
#
# COMPACT_ATOMS: atom_id res chain seq x y z
N GLU A 1 13.09 -11.74 34.41
CA GLU A 1 14.13 -10.87 33.78
C GLU A 1 13.62 -9.45 33.56
N GLU A 2 12.50 -9.26 32.86
CA GLU A 2 11.90 -7.93 32.62
C GLU A 2 11.71 -7.10 33.90
N LEU A 3 11.12 -7.67 34.94
CA LEU A 3 10.94 -7.00 36.24
C LEU A 3 12.26 -6.59 36.92
N LEU A 4 13.34 -7.36 36.72
CA LEU A 4 14.65 -7.02 37.30
C LEU A 4 15.30 -5.89 36.51
N GLN A 5 15.15 -5.92 35.18
CA GLN A 5 15.67 -4.89 34.30
C GLN A 5 14.95 -3.56 34.52
N ASP A 6 13.63 -3.58 34.74
CA ASP A 6 12.83 -2.40 35.07
C ASP A 6 13.29 -1.75 36.40
N LYS A 7 13.49 -2.56 37.45
CA LYS A 7 14.06 -2.06 38.72
C LYS A 7 15.46 -1.47 38.56
N ALA A 8 16.30 -2.08 37.73
CA ALA A 8 17.63 -1.56 37.45
C ALA A 8 17.57 -0.23 36.68
N ALA A 9 16.62 -0.10 35.74
CA ALA A 9 16.38 1.12 34.98
C ALA A 9 15.88 2.27 35.88
N ASP A 10 14.96 1.99 36.81
CA ASP A 10 14.48 2.97 37.80
C ASP A 10 15.63 3.43 38.73
N ALA A 11 16.41 2.50 39.27
CA ALA A 11 17.56 2.82 40.10
C ALA A 11 18.62 3.66 39.34
N LEU A 12 18.82 3.40 38.04
CA LEU A 12 19.69 4.21 37.20
C LEU A 12 19.14 5.63 36.99
N ALA A 13 17.82 5.77 36.79
CA ALA A 13 17.17 7.07 36.70
C ALA A 13 17.28 7.86 38.02
N GLU A 14 17.17 7.18 39.17
CA GLU A 14 17.42 7.80 40.49
C GLU A 14 18.84 8.29 40.64
N LEU A 15 19.82 7.49 40.22
CA LEU A 15 21.22 7.89 40.26
C LEU A 15 21.47 9.14 39.42
N ILE A 16 20.92 9.19 38.20
CA ILE A 16 21.04 10.35 37.29
C ILE A 16 20.37 11.58 37.92
N PHE A 17 19.19 11.42 38.52
CA PHE A 17 18.47 12.49 39.21
C PHE A 17 19.25 13.04 40.41
N GLY A 18 19.81 12.17 41.25
CA GLY A 18 20.63 12.57 42.40
C GLY A 18 21.94 13.27 42.00
N CYS A 19 22.44 13.03 40.78
CA CYS A 19 23.70 13.58 40.29
C CYS A 19 23.59 14.92 39.54
N VAL A 20 22.38 15.47 39.33
CA VAL A 20 22.16 16.71 38.54
C VAL A 20 22.97 17.91 39.06
N GLY A 21 23.14 18.03 40.38
CA GLY A 21 23.88 19.14 41.00
C GLY A 21 25.40 18.93 41.10
N ARG A 22 25.93 17.78 40.69
CA ARG A 22 27.34 17.40 40.90
C ARG A 22 28.21 17.85 39.72
N LYS A 23 29.32 18.55 39.98
CA LYS A 23 30.33 18.90 38.97
C LYS A 23 31.73 18.40 39.36
N PRO A 24 32.41 17.56 38.54
CA PRO A 24 31.91 16.93 37.31
C PRO A 24 30.88 15.82 37.61
N GLY A 25 29.82 15.76 36.80
CA GLY A 25 28.73 14.78 36.95
C GLY A 25 28.85 13.64 35.93
N PRO A 26 28.42 12.41 36.27
CA PRO A 26 28.43 11.28 35.33
C PRO A 26 27.31 11.36 34.26
N ASN A 27 26.35 12.28 34.44
CA ASN A 27 25.09 12.33 33.69
C ASN A 27 25.29 12.37 32.17
N ASP A 28 26.18 13.22 31.67
CA ASP A 28 26.41 13.32 30.21
C ASP A 28 26.87 12.00 29.59
N LYS A 29 27.74 11.28 30.30
CA LYS A 29 28.26 9.98 29.83
C LYS A 29 27.20 8.88 29.95
N LEU A 30 26.41 8.90 31.04
CA LEU A 30 25.32 7.94 31.24
C LEU A 30 24.22 8.14 30.18
N THR A 31 23.82 9.37 29.91
CA THR A 31 22.84 9.72 28.88
C THR A 31 23.32 9.29 27.49
N LYS A 32 24.57 9.60 27.12
CA LYS A 32 25.14 9.17 25.83
C LYS A 32 25.17 7.65 25.68
N ASN A 33 25.51 6.93 26.75
CA ASN A 33 25.51 5.47 26.74
C ASN A 33 24.08 4.92 26.55
N LEU A 34 23.08 5.47 27.25
CA LEU A 34 21.68 5.07 27.08
C LEU A 34 21.20 5.27 25.64
N CYS A 35 21.52 6.41 25.02
CA CYS A 35 21.22 6.66 23.61
C CYS A 35 21.90 5.66 22.69
N THR A 36 23.16 5.30 22.95
CA THR A 36 23.91 4.33 22.13
C THR A 36 23.32 2.92 22.27
N LEU A 37 22.95 2.51 23.49
CA LEU A 37 22.35 1.21 23.77
C LEU A 37 20.92 1.07 23.22
N ALA A 38 20.19 2.18 23.07
CA ALA A 38 18.90 2.19 22.37
C ALA A 38 19.03 1.82 20.88
N CYS A 39 20.19 2.09 20.27
CA CYS A 39 20.46 1.84 18.84
C CYS A 39 21.07 0.46 18.54
N THR A 40 21.35 -0.39 19.54
CA THR A 40 22.04 -1.68 19.31
C THR A 40 21.16 -2.77 18.71
N ASP A 41 19.83 -2.60 18.76
CA ASP A 41 18.89 -3.58 18.21
C ASP A 41 18.80 -3.45 16.68
N ILE A 42 19.37 -4.42 15.96
CA ILE A 42 19.40 -4.49 14.49
C ILE A 42 17.98 -4.65 13.89
N SER A 43 17.01 -5.15 14.67
CA SER A 43 15.64 -5.34 14.17
C SER A 43 14.87 -4.02 14.08
N GLU A 44 15.08 -3.13 15.04
CA GLU A 44 14.42 -1.83 15.14
C GLU A 44 15.24 -0.70 14.54
N THR A 45 16.57 -0.76 14.68
CA THR A 45 17.54 0.23 14.16
C THR A 45 18.19 -0.31 12.89
N PRO A 46 17.80 0.20 11.70
CA PRO A 46 18.39 -0.22 10.44
C PRO A 46 19.90 0.01 10.42
N GLN A 47 20.66 -0.98 9.95
CA GLN A 47 22.10 -0.82 9.70
C GLN A 47 22.30 -0.38 8.25
N ALA A 48 22.84 0.82 8.05
CA ALA A 48 23.02 1.41 6.72
C ALA A 48 23.80 0.48 5.80
N ALA A 49 24.89 -0.12 6.28
CA ALA A 49 25.74 -1.03 5.51
C ALA A 49 25.04 -2.31 5.00
N VAL A 50 23.97 -2.75 5.68
CA VAL A 50 23.23 -3.99 5.34
C VAL A 50 22.03 -3.67 4.44
N ILE A 51 21.35 -2.55 4.68
CA ILE A 51 20.13 -2.17 3.96
C ILE A 51 20.47 -1.14 2.87
N ASN A 52 21.08 -1.65 1.80
CA ASN A 52 21.51 -0.85 0.65
C ASN A 52 20.44 -0.75 -0.45
N SER A 53 19.41 -1.60 -0.44
CA SER A 53 18.34 -1.61 -1.45
C SER A 53 16.97 -1.91 -0.84
N ILE A 54 15.91 -1.56 -1.57
CA ILE A 54 14.52 -1.81 -1.14
C ILE A 54 14.16 -3.30 -1.19
N GLN A 55 14.82 -4.08 -2.05
CA GLN A 55 14.68 -5.53 -2.11
C GLN A 55 15.07 -6.20 -0.78
N VAL A 56 16.10 -5.69 -0.09
CA VAL A 56 16.49 -6.19 1.24
C VAL A 56 15.38 -5.95 2.28
N ILE A 57 14.62 -4.86 2.16
CA ILE A 57 13.49 -4.55 3.05
C ILE A 57 12.33 -5.50 2.80
N GLU A 58 12.03 -5.78 1.53
CA GLU A 58 10.98 -6.71 1.09
C GLU A 58 11.32 -8.16 1.49
N ASP A 59 12.54 -8.61 1.22
CA ASP A 59 13.02 -9.96 1.57
C ASP A 59 12.99 -10.21 3.08
N GLN A 60 13.32 -9.19 3.87
CA GLN A 60 13.31 -9.27 5.34
C GLN A 60 11.95 -8.91 5.96
N ASN A 61 10.91 -8.57 5.16
CA ASN A 61 9.61 -8.08 5.62
C ASN A 61 9.73 -6.98 6.71
N LEU A 62 10.67 -6.05 6.54
CA LEU A 62 10.99 -5.01 7.55
C LEU A 62 9.89 -3.95 7.70
N LEU A 63 8.90 -3.95 6.80
CA LEU A 63 7.71 -3.13 6.88
C LEU A 63 6.61 -3.73 7.77
N SER A 64 6.73 -5.00 8.19
CA SER A 64 5.73 -5.63 9.06
C SER A 64 5.92 -5.26 10.54
N ILE A 65 4.92 -4.64 11.15
CA ILE A 65 4.92 -4.28 12.58
C ILE A 65 4.40 -5.48 13.40
N GLY A 66 5.25 -6.10 14.23
CA GLY A 66 4.77 -6.82 15.41
C GLY A 66 4.61 -8.36 15.37
N LYS A 67 5.10 -9.11 14.36
CA LYS A 67 5.18 -10.59 14.46
C LYS A 67 6.49 -11.15 13.93
N ARG A 68 7.54 -11.15 14.77
CA ARG A 68 8.80 -11.88 14.48
C ARG A 68 9.08 -13.07 15.41
N PHE A 69 8.28 -13.29 16.45
CA PHE A 69 8.35 -14.49 17.30
C PHE A 69 7.35 -15.59 16.88
N SER A 70 7.28 -15.87 15.58
CA SER A 70 6.52 -17.01 15.04
C SER A 70 7.45 -17.85 14.18
N ASN A 71 8.12 -18.80 14.83
CA ASN A 71 8.76 -20.01 14.28
C ASN A 71 8.88 -20.11 12.74
N HIS A 72 9.85 -19.41 12.16
CA HIS A 72 10.42 -19.80 10.87
C HIS A 72 11.69 -20.63 11.12
N LYS A 73 11.52 -21.92 11.43
CA LYS A 73 12.56 -22.92 11.18
C LYS A 73 12.63 -23.16 9.67
N SER A 74 13.27 -22.26 8.93
CA SER A 74 13.77 -22.60 7.59
C SER A 74 14.97 -23.53 7.77
N ARG A 75 14.77 -24.82 7.53
CA ARG A 75 15.85 -25.80 7.41
C ARG A 75 16.83 -25.34 6.32
N GLY A 76 18.02 -24.92 6.73
CA GLY A 76 19.18 -24.77 5.85
C GLY A 76 19.93 -23.44 6.00
N HIS A 77 20.75 -23.30 7.05
CA HIS A 77 22.13 -22.78 6.97
C HIS A 77 22.80 -22.86 8.36
N VAL A 78 23.99 -23.44 8.42
CA VAL A 78 24.72 -23.88 9.63
C VAL A 78 25.46 -22.74 10.36
N ASN A 79 25.01 -21.48 10.23
CA ASN A 79 25.65 -20.31 10.88
C ASN A 79 24.76 -19.55 11.89
N SER A 80 23.64 -20.13 12.35
CA SER A 80 22.56 -19.37 13.04
C SER A 80 22.82 -18.95 14.49
N ASP A 81 23.62 -19.70 15.26
CA ASP A 81 23.66 -19.50 16.73
C ASP A 81 24.35 -18.19 17.16
N GLY A 82 25.29 -17.66 16.37
CA GLY A 82 25.98 -16.40 16.68
C GLY A 82 25.16 -15.15 16.35
N GLU A 83 24.46 -15.16 15.22
CA GLU A 83 23.58 -14.05 14.80
C GLU A 83 22.31 -13.95 15.64
N GLU A 84 21.78 -15.08 16.11
CA GLU A 84 20.59 -15.09 16.96
C GLU A 84 20.90 -14.57 18.38
N ARG A 85 22.09 -14.87 18.91
CA ARG A 85 22.58 -14.33 20.18
C ARG A 85 22.78 -12.82 20.14
N THR A 86 23.46 -12.30 19.11
CA THR A 86 23.68 -10.85 18.95
C THR A 86 22.38 -10.07 18.79
N LYS A 87 21.39 -10.62 18.06
CA LYS A 87 20.03 -10.05 17.98
C LYS A 87 19.33 -10.01 19.34
N THR A 88 19.46 -11.07 20.12
CA THR A 88 18.85 -11.18 21.45
C THR A 88 19.50 -10.20 22.45
N GLU A 89 20.83 -10.07 22.43
CA GLU A 89 21.59 -9.11 23.23
C GLU A 89 21.21 -7.67 22.87
N GLY A 90 21.13 -7.35 21.58
CA GLY A 90 20.70 -6.04 21.07
C GLY A 90 19.27 -5.68 21.52
N TYR A 91 18.34 -6.64 21.47
CA TYR A 91 16.97 -6.47 21.96
C TYR A 91 16.93 -6.19 23.47
N ILE A 92 17.65 -6.95 24.28
CA ILE A 92 17.71 -6.76 25.74
C ILE A 92 18.31 -5.39 26.08
N SER A 93 19.39 -5.00 25.38
CA SER A 93 20.05 -3.69 25.53
C SER A 93 19.10 -2.52 25.25
N ARG A 94 18.38 -2.59 24.12
CA ARG A 94 17.39 -1.57 23.75
C ARG A 94 16.28 -1.48 24.77
N ARG A 95 15.68 -2.61 25.16
CA ARG A 95 14.59 -2.67 26.15
C ARG A 95 15.00 -2.01 27.47
N GLY A 96 16.19 -2.29 27.97
CA GLY A 96 16.70 -1.67 29.21
C GLY A 96 16.89 -0.16 29.07
N SER A 97 17.37 0.29 27.91
CA SER A 97 17.59 1.71 27.62
C SER A 97 16.27 2.48 27.49
N GLU A 98 15.27 1.90 26.82
CA GLU A 98 13.92 2.48 26.70
C GLU A 98 13.23 2.59 28.07
N LEU A 99 13.33 1.56 28.92
CA LEU A 99 12.83 1.61 30.29
C LEU A 99 13.54 2.70 31.12
N ALA A 100 14.86 2.85 30.97
CA ALA A 100 15.60 3.91 31.66
C ALA A 100 15.17 5.31 31.18
N LEU A 101 14.99 5.49 29.87
CA LEU A 101 14.47 6.74 29.29
C LEU A 101 13.05 7.04 29.78
N LYS A 102 12.19 6.02 29.90
CA LYS A 102 10.84 6.15 30.48
C LYS A 102 10.91 6.68 31.91
N HIS A 103 11.68 6.04 32.79
CA HIS A 103 11.82 6.46 34.19
C HIS A 103 12.45 7.86 34.31
N LEU A 104 13.37 8.24 33.41
CA LEU A 104 13.89 9.60 33.33
C LEU A 104 12.80 10.61 32.95
N CYS A 105 11.96 10.30 31.96
CA CYS A 105 10.84 11.19 31.60
C CYS A 105 9.86 11.38 32.76
N GLU A 106 9.56 10.30 33.50
CA GLU A 106 8.67 10.34 34.68
C GLU A 106 9.26 11.15 35.84
N LYS A 107 10.56 10.98 36.16
CA LYS A 107 11.19 11.69 37.30
C LYS A 107 11.47 13.17 37.01
N PHE A 108 11.86 13.52 35.78
CA PHE A 108 12.23 14.90 35.44
C PHE A 108 11.06 15.74 34.92
N GLY A 109 10.01 15.12 34.41
CA GLY A 109 8.81 15.80 33.93
C GLY A 109 9.13 16.88 32.89
N SER A 110 8.61 18.09 33.11
CA SER A 110 8.79 19.24 32.21
C SER A 110 10.22 19.78 32.13
N SER A 111 11.08 19.49 33.11
CA SER A 111 12.47 20.01 33.17
C SER A 111 13.51 18.99 32.67
N LEU A 112 13.09 17.97 31.91
CA LEU A 112 13.99 16.93 31.40
C LEU A 112 15.14 17.52 30.57
N PHE A 113 14.83 18.30 29.54
CA PHE A 113 15.86 18.87 28.65
C PHE A 113 16.69 19.98 29.30
N GLU A 114 16.14 20.67 30.31
CA GLU A 114 16.88 21.68 31.09
C GLU A 114 17.93 21.04 32.00
N LYS A 115 17.57 19.94 32.67
CA LYS A 115 18.44 19.25 33.63
C LYS A 115 19.36 18.23 32.96
N LEU A 116 19.01 17.73 31.78
CA LEU A 116 19.81 16.81 30.96
C LEU A 116 19.98 17.38 29.54
N PRO A 117 20.77 18.46 29.37
CA PRO A 117 20.97 19.09 28.07
C PRO A 117 21.60 18.14 27.04
N LYS A 118 22.45 17.20 27.50
CA LYS A 118 23.07 16.19 26.63
C LYS A 118 22.04 15.29 25.94
N LEU A 119 20.87 15.07 26.56
CA LEU A 119 19.80 14.29 25.92
C LEU A 119 19.23 15.04 24.72
N TRP A 120 19.01 16.35 24.86
CA TRP A 120 18.56 17.18 23.76
C TRP A 120 19.62 17.28 22.66
N ASP A 121 20.90 17.47 23.03
CA ASP A 121 22.01 17.43 22.07
C ASP A 121 22.01 16.14 21.24
N CYS A 122 21.81 14.98 21.87
CA CYS A 122 21.75 13.68 21.19
C CYS A 122 20.49 13.49 20.32
N LEU A 123 19.47 14.32 20.46
CA LEU A 123 18.31 14.34 19.57
C LEU A 123 18.53 15.30 18.39
N THR A 124 19.21 16.42 18.62
CA THR A 124 19.38 17.51 17.64
C THR A 124 20.73 17.54 16.95
N GLU A 125 21.65 16.61 17.25
CA GLU A 125 23.02 16.60 16.69
C GLU A 125 23.01 16.65 15.15
N PHE A 126 22.07 15.94 14.53
CA PHE A 126 21.91 15.93 13.07
C PHE A 126 20.54 16.45 12.58
N LEU A 127 19.59 16.66 13.49
CA LEU A 127 18.23 17.16 13.22
C LEU A 127 18.09 18.60 13.74
N GLU A 128 18.08 19.58 12.86
CA GLU A 128 17.93 20.99 13.26
C GLU A 128 16.46 21.32 13.54
N PRO A 129 16.11 21.87 14.72
CA PRO A 129 14.73 22.26 15.01
C PRO A 129 14.35 23.55 14.27
N ILE A 130 13.16 23.59 13.67
CA ILE A 130 12.63 24.81 13.02
C ILE A 130 12.32 25.88 14.08
N LYS A 131 12.74 27.13 13.84
CA LYS A 131 12.49 28.30 14.70
C LYS A 131 11.12 28.93 14.36
N ILE A 132 10.40 29.41 15.38
CA ILE A 132 8.99 29.87 15.30
C ILE A 132 8.85 31.33 14.79
N GLU A 133 9.95 32.05 14.52
CA GLU A 133 9.87 33.49 14.21
C GLU A 133 9.54 33.83 12.75
N ASP A 134 9.46 32.87 11.84
CA ASP A 134 8.93 33.12 10.51
C ASP A 134 7.43 32.80 10.50
N ASP A 135 6.65 33.88 10.38
CA ASP A 135 5.21 33.89 10.15
C ASP A 135 4.76 32.75 9.22
N ILE A 136 3.60 32.18 9.54
CA ILE A 136 2.85 31.16 8.76
C ILE A 136 2.43 31.71 7.35
N GLN A 137 3.01 32.81 6.90
CA GLN A 137 2.78 33.41 5.60
C GLN A 137 4.09 33.91 4.99
N LYS A 138 4.60 33.12 4.04
CA LYS A 138 5.59 33.38 2.98
C LYS A 138 6.91 32.65 3.17
N ASP A 139 7.11 31.73 2.22
CA ASP A 139 8.33 31.02 1.88
C ASP A 139 8.80 29.98 2.92
N ASP A 140 8.09 28.84 2.94
CA ASP A 140 8.62 27.57 3.47
C ASP A 140 10.10 27.42 3.04
N PRO A 141 11.08 27.25 3.95
CA PRO A 141 12.31 26.57 3.59
C PRO A 141 11.87 25.15 3.24
N SER A 142 11.53 24.92 1.97
CA SER A 142 10.84 23.73 1.51
C SER A 142 11.47 22.50 2.16
N ILE A 143 10.69 21.56 2.69
CA ILE A 143 11.20 20.31 3.28
C ILE A 143 12.20 19.59 2.34
N THR A 144 12.14 19.89 1.04
CA THR A 144 13.15 19.61 0.02
C THR A 144 14.56 20.12 0.33
N GLN A 145 14.73 21.36 0.79
CA GLN A 145 15.99 21.97 1.23
C GLN A 145 16.50 21.35 2.54
N LEU A 146 15.62 21.05 3.50
CA LEU A 146 15.99 20.37 4.74
C LEU A 146 16.46 18.92 4.49
N GLY A 147 15.80 18.20 3.59
CA GLY A 147 16.23 16.87 3.15
C GLY A 147 17.64 16.87 2.54
N ARG A 148 18.01 17.89 1.75
CA ARG A 148 19.36 18.04 1.16
C ARG A 148 20.44 18.29 2.22
N SER A 149 20.13 19.00 3.30
CA SER A 149 21.08 19.21 4.41
C SER A 149 21.46 17.92 5.15
N CYS A 150 20.64 16.87 5.02
CA CYS A 150 20.88 15.56 5.61
C CYS A 150 21.65 14.60 4.69
N GLU A 151 21.82 14.90 3.40
CA GLU A 151 22.46 14.01 2.42
C GLU A 151 23.99 13.91 2.59
N ASP A 152 24.64 14.97 3.09
CA ASP A 152 26.09 15.02 3.27
C ASP A 152 26.58 14.35 4.58
N LYS A 153 25.67 13.87 5.43
CA LYS A 153 25.96 13.32 6.77
C LYS A 153 26.07 11.79 6.72
N ASP A 154 26.84 11.21 7.65
CA ASP A 154 26.94 9.75 7.79
C ASP A 154 25.56 9.12 8.06
N PRO A 155 25.07 8.23 7.18
CA PRO A 155 23.70 7.70 7.27
C PRO A 155 23.46 6.90 8.55
N GLN A 156 24.47 6.22 9.10
CA GLN A 156 24.30 5.44 10.33
C GLN A 156 24.10 6.35 11.55
N SER A 157 24.88 7.43 11.64
CA SER A 157 24.74 8.43 12.70
C SER A 157 23.34 9.08 12.65
N LEU A 158 22.84 9.41 11.45
CA LEU A 158 21.49 9.94 11.27
C LEU A 158 20.39 8.93 11.71
N ILE A 159 20.52 7.65 11.34
CA ILE A 159 19.59 6.60 11.77
C ILE A 159 19.56 6.46 13.29
N ASN A 160 20.72 6.50 13.95
CA ASN A 160 20.81 6.39 15.40
C ASN A 160 20.06 7.57 16.08
N ASN A 161 20.22 8.80 15.58
CA ASN A 161 19.50 9.96 16.10
C ASN A 161 17.98 9.80 15.97
N ILE A 162 17.51 9.40 14.77
CA ILE A 162 16.09 9.17 14.52
C ILE A 162 15.54 8.06 15.43
N GLN A 163 16.33 7.02 15.72
CA GLN A 163 15.94 5.95 16.63
C GLN A 163 15.84 6.44 18.09
N VAL A 164 16.75 7.30 18.56
CA VAL A 164 16.66 7.87 19.92
C VAL A 164 15.39 8.71 20.05
N VAL A 165 15.06 9.53 19.04
CA VAL A 165 13.78 10.28 18.97
C VAL A 165 12.60 9.31 19.09
N ARG A 166 12.63 8.21 18.33
CA ARG A 166 11.57 7.18 18.35
C ARG A 166 11.41 6.54 19.74
N SER A 167 12.52 6.18 20.39
CA SER A 167 12.51 5.51 21.70
C SER A 167 12.01 6.43 22.84
N ILE A 168 12.26 7.73 22.77
CA ILE A 168 11.80 8.68 23.81
C ILE A 168 10.34 9.14 23.61
N THR A 169 9.87 9.17 22.36
CA THR A 169 8.56 9.72 21.96
C THR A 169 7.37 9.22 22.81
N PRO A 170 7.19 7.89 23.06
CA PRO A 170 6.01 7.40 23.79
C PRO A 170 5.98 7.79 25.26
N HIS A 171 7.11 8.21 25.82
CA HIS A 171 7.28 8.46 27.25
C HIS A 171 7.35 9.96 27.59
N LEU A 172 7.33 10.84 26.59
CA LEU A 172 7.48 12.27 26.78
C LEU A 172 6.23 12.92 27.42
N PRO A 173 6.41 13.73 28.48
CA PRO A 173 5.31 14.46 29.10
C PRO A 173 4.76 15.53 28.16
N GLU A 174 3.46 15.80 28.26
CA GLU A 174 2.72 16.78 27.42
C GLU A 174 3.44 18.11 27.14
N PRO A 175 4.03 18.83 28.13
CA PRO A 175 4.68 20.12 27.89
C PRO A 175 5.89 20.07 26.95
N LEU A 176 6.54 18.90 26.80
CA LEU A 176 7.72 18.74 25.95
C LEU A 176 7.37 18.25 24.54
N ARG A 177 6.14 17.80 24.31
CA ARG A 177 5.69 17.30 23.00
C ARG A 177 5.77 18.35 21.88
N PRO A 178 5.46 19.66 22.10
CA PRO A 178 5.64 20.69 21.07
C PRO A 178 7.09 20.88 20.62
N GLN A 179 8.07 20.68 21.52
CA GLN A 179 9.49 20.77 21.15
C GLN A 179 9.90 19.61 20.26
N LEU A 180 9.39 18.41 20.52
CA LEU A 180 9.60 17.24 19.68
C LEU A 180 8.96 17.41 18.29
N LEU A 181 7.77 18.00 18.22
CA LEU A 181 7.09 18.28 16.95
C LEU A 181 7.90 19.22 16.03
N ARG A 182 8.81 20.05 16.56
CA ARG A 182 9.73 20.88 15.75
C ARG A 182 10.74 20.05 14.95
N LEU A 183 11.01 18.81 15.36
CA LEU A 183 11.90 17.89 14.64
C LEU A 183 11.17 17.13 13.53
N LEU A 184 9.82 17.07 13.57
CA LEU A 184 9.01 16.28 12.64
C LEU A 184 9.26 16.66 11.16
N PRO A 185 9.33 17.94 10.75
CA PRO A 185 9.59 18.29 9.36
C PRO A 185 10.97 17.84 8.86
N CYS A 186 11.98 17.86 9.73
CA CYS A 186 13.31 17.35 9.40
C CYS A 186 13.31 15.82 9.25
N ILE A 187 12.59 15.10 10.10
CA ILE A 187 12.42 13.64 9.98
C ILE A 187 11.63 13.30 8.71
N LEU A 188 10.62 14.10 8.33
CA LEU A 188 9.92 13.98 7.05
C LEU A 188 10.86 14.26 5.87
N GLY A 189 11.77 15.23 5.98
CA GLY A 189 12.86 15.45 5.03
C GLY A 189 13.73 14.21 4.84
N CYS A 190 14.07 13.50 5.93
CA CYS A 190 14.80 12.24 5.88
C CYS A 190 14.04 11.11 5.17
N ALA A 191 12.70 11.18 5.05
CA ALA A 191 11.94 10.23 4.24
C ALA A 191 12.18 10.40 2.72
N ARG A 192 12.77 11.52 2.28
CA ARG A 192 13.18 11.76 0.88
C ARG A 192 14.62 11.36 0.57
N HIS A 193 15.38 10.96 1.59
CA HIS A 193 16.81 10.70 1.51
C HIS A 193 17.17 9.60 0.50
N SER A 194 18.34 9.71 -0.14
CA SER A 194 18.85 8.74 -1.12
C SER A 194 18.94 7.31 -0.55
N HIS A 195 19.52 7.20 0.66
CA HIS A 195 19.70 5.94 1.38
C HIS A 195 18.39 5.33 1.92
N VAL A 196 18.11 4.07 1.58
CA VAL A 196 16.85 3.37 1.95
C VAL A 196 16.69 3.19 3.46
N ALA A 197 17.77 2.83 4.17
CA ALA A 197 17.76 2.65 5.63
C ALA A 197 17.33 3.91 6.40
N VAL A 198 17.75 5.10 5.94
CA VAL A 198 17.35 6.39 6.53
C VAL A 198 15.85 6.62 6.35
N ARG A 199 15.33 6.34 5.14
CA ARG A 199 13.88 6.42 4.85
C ARG A 199 13.07 5.49 5.75
N LEU A 200 13.53 4.25 5.96
CA LEU A 200 12.89 3.30 6.87
C LEU A 200 12.89 3.78 8.32
N ALA A 201 14.03 4.28 8.81
CA ALA A 201 14.15 4.81 10.17
C ALA A 201 13.23 6.02 10.39
N ALA A 202 13.21 6.96 9.44
CA ALA A 202 12.31 8.10 9.45
C ALA A 202 10.84 7.68 9.48
N ALA A 203 10.45 6.76 8.59
CA ALA A 203 9.08 6.25 8.54
C ALA A 203 8.64 5.59 9.86
N ARG A 204 9.49 4.73 10.45
CA ARG A 204 9.22 4.09 11.76
C ARG A 204 9.10 5.11 12.90
N CYS A 205 9.95 6.13 12.89
CA CYS A 205 9.92 7.21 13.88
C CYS A 205 8.62 8.01 13.79
N ILE A 206 8.24 8.44 12.59
CA ILE A 206 6.98 9.15 12.34
C ILE A 206 5.78 8.30 12.75
N THR A 207 5.75 7.00 12.44
CA THR A 207 4.68 6.10 12.90
C THR A 207 4.61 6.02 14.43
N SER A 208 5.76 5.98 15.12
CA SER A 208 5.79 6.01 16.58
C SER A 208 5.30 7.33 17.16
N MET A 209 5.65 8.45 16.53
CA MET A 209 5.12 9.77 16.88
C MET A 209 3.62 9.85 16.66
N ALA A 210 3.11 9.33 15.54
CA ALA A 210 1.69 9.32 15.25
C ALA A 210 0.89 8.50 16.27
N LYS A 211 1.43 7.40 16.80
CA LYS A 211 0.78 6.61 17.88
C LYS A 211 0.62 7.37 19.20
N SER A 212 1.48 8.36 19.46
CA SER A 212 1.44 9.14 20.71
C SER A 212 0.84 10.52 20.54
N LEU A 213 0.85 11.06 19.31
CA LEU A 213 0.50 12.43 18.95
C LEU A 213 -0.31 12.45 17.64
N THR A 214 -1.37 11.65 17.56
CA THR A 214 -2.10 11.36 16.31
C THR A 214 -2.53 12.62 15.55
N GLY A 215 -3.21 13.56 16.21
CA GLY A 215 -3.74 14.77 15.56
C GLY A 215 -2.65 15.63 14.89
N ASN A 216 -1.67 16.09 15.67
CA ASN A 216 -0.64 17.01 15.18
C ASN A 216 0.28 16.36 14.13
N VAL A 217 0.62 15.08 14.30
CA VAL A 217 1.52 14.38 13.37
C VAL A 217 0.80 14.06 12.07
N MET A 218 -0.45 13.58 12.11
CA MET A 218 -1.17 13.20 10.89
C MET A 218 -1.46 14.38 9.98
N VAL A 219 -1.74 15.58 10.53
CA VAL A 219 -1.89 16.80 9.72
C VAL A 219 -0.63 17.07 8.90
N VAL A 220 0.53 17.12 9.55
CA VAL A 220 1.82 17.39 8.88
C VAL A 220 2.17 16.27 7.91
N VAL A 221 1.88 15.01 8.26
CA VAL A 221 2.12 13.87 7.36
C VAL A 221 1.26 13.94 6.11
N ILE A 222 -0.04 14.22 6.23
CA ILE A 222 -0.95 14.28 5.06
C ILE A 222 -0.54 15.40 4.12
N GLU A 223 -0.23 16.59 4.66
CA GLU A 223 0.16 17.75 3.86
C GLU A 223 1.48 17.54 3.10
N ASN A 224 2.38 16.69 3.59
CA ASN A 224 3.70 16.48 3.01
C ASN A 224 3.87 15.15 2.27
N ALA A 225 3.28 14.06 2.76
CA ALA A 225 3.40 12.74 2.16
C ALA A 225 2.60 12.61 0.86
N ILE A 226 1.44 13.27 0.73
CA ILE A 226 0.64 13.25 -0.50
C ILE A 226 1.38 13.91 -1.68
N PRO A 227 1.96 15.12 -1.54
CA PRO A 227 2.82 15.67 -2.58
C PRO A 227 4.03 14.80 -2.89
N MET A 228 4.65 14.16 -1.88
CA MET A 228 5.78 13.24 -2.10
C MET A 228 5.41 12.02 -2.94
N LEU A 229 4.20 11.48 -2.81
CA LEU A 229 3.70 10.41 -3.67
C LEU A 229 3.53 10.84 -5.13
N SER A 230 3.19 12.11 -5.35
CA SER A 230 2.92 12.68 -6.68
C SER A 230 4.18 13.25 -7.35
N ASP A 231 5.35 13.22 -6.67
CA ASP A 231 6.60 13.79 -7.17
C ASP A 231 7.22 12.92 -8.27
N SER A 232 7.06 13.33 -9.53
CA SER A 232 7.62 12.64 -10.69
C SER A 232 9.14 12.80 -10.81
N SER A 233 9.74 13.80 -10.13
CA SER A 233 11.16 14.10 -10.23
C SER A 233 12.03 13.19 -9.36
N SER A 234 11.49 12.69 -8.24
CA SER A 234 12.24 11.90 -7.26
C SER A 234 11.56 10.56 -6.96
N VAL A 235 12.17 9.47 -7.46
CA VAL A 235 11.78 8.10 -7.09
C VAL A 235 11.98 7.86 -5.59
N CYS A 236 13.03 8.45 -5.00
CA CYS A 236 13.33 8.29 -3.57
C CYS A 236 12.22 8.83 -2.68
N ALA A 237 11.64 9.99 -3.04
CA ALA A 237 10.54 10.60 -2.31
C ALA A 237 9.27 9.74 -2.39
N ARG A 238 8.91 9.23 -3.58
CA ARG A 238 7.74 8.35 -3.76
C ARG A 238 7.86 7.05 -2.97
N GLN A 239 9.02 6.41 -3.03
CA GLN A 239 9.32 5.20 -2.26
C GLN A 239 9.25 5.47 -0.74
N GLY A 240 9.82 6.59 -0.27
CA GLY A 240 9.76 6.97 1.14
C GLY A 240 8.34 7.24 1.64
N ALA A 241 7.52 7.93 0.84
CA ALA A 241 6.11 8.16 1.14
C ALA A 241 5.31 6.85 1.18
N GLY A 242 5.51 5.95 0.21
CA GLY A 242 4.89 4.63 0.20
C GLY A 242 5.23 3.79 1.44
N MET A 243 6.50 3.80 1.86
CA MET A 243 6.96 3.13 3.09
C MET A 243 6.33 3.73 4.35
N LEU A 244 6.29 5.07 4.43
CA LEU A 244 5.68 5.78 5.55
C LEU A 244 4.20 5.44 5.70
N LEU A 245 3.43 5.51 4.61
CA LEU A 245 2.00 5.18 4.63
C LEU A 245 1.76 3.72 4.99
N SER A 246 2.56 2.79 4.47
CA SER A 246 2.46 1.37 4.83
C SER A 246 2.64 1.14 6.33
N LEU A 247 3.61 1.80 6.95
CA LEU A 247 3.87 1.68 8.39
C LEU A 247 2.79 2.39 9.22
N LEU A 248 2.26 3.53 8.77
CA LEU A 248 1.18 4.24 9.44
C LEU A 248 -0.13 3.43 9.45
N VAL A 249 -0.52 2.85 8.31
CA VAL A 249 -1.74 2.02 8.22
C VAL A 249 -1.64 0.81 9.12
N GLN A 250 -0.50 0.11 9.13
CA GLN A 250 -0.27 -1.03 10.04
C GLN A 250 -0.16 -0.61 11.51
N GLY A 251 0.34 0.59 11.77
CA GLY A 251 0.62 1.09 13.12
C GLY A 251 -0.61 1.62 13.85
N LEU A 252 -1.42 2.44 13.19
CA LEU A 252 -2.53 3.19 13.79
C LEU A 252 -3.87 2.43 13.71
N ALA A 253 -4.05 1.57 12.71
CA ALA A 253 -5.28 0.81 12.49
C ALA A 253 -6.54 1.68 12.61
N VAL A 254 -7.33 1.52 13.68
CA VAL A 254 -8.60 2.24 13.89
C VAL A 254 -8.41 3.76 14.07
N GLU A 255 -7.29 4.21 14.61
CA GLU A 255 -7.01 5.65 14.78
C GLU A 255 -6.82 6.38 13.44
N LEU A 256 -6.58 5.64 12.36
CA LEU A 256 -6.42 6.19 11.02
C LEU A 256 -7.76 6.46 10.31
N VAL A 257 -8.87 5.91 10.83
CA VAL A 257 -10.20 5.97 10.21
C VAL A 257 -10.63 7.41 9.82
N PRO A 258 -10.46 8.45 10.66
CA PRO A 258 -10.83 9.83 10.29
C PRO A 258 -10.01 10.42 9.13
N TYR A 259 -8.82 9.87 8.88
CA TYR A 259 -7.88 10.34 7.86
C TYR A 259 -7.93 9.51 6.57
N ALA A 260 -8.62 8.37 6.58
CA ALA A 260 -8.74 7.47 5.43
C ALA A 260 -9.19 8.17 4.13
N PRO A 261 -10.17 9.11 4.14
CA PRO A 261 -10.56 9.87 2.94
C PRO A 261 -9.42 10.55 2.21
N PHE A 262 -8.50 11.14 2.95
CA PHE A 262 -7.37 11.87 2.37
C PHE A 262 -6.28 10.94 1.83
N LEU A 263 -6.25 9.68 2.26
CA LEU A 263 -5.21 8.73 1.88
C LEU A 263 -5.63 7.81 0.73
N VAL A 264 -6.91 7.48 0.62
CA VAL A 264 -7.37 6.49 -0.38
C VAL A 264 -7.05 6.95 -1.79
N VAL A 265 -7.49 8.14 -2.21
CA VAL A 265 -7.33 8.58 -3.60
C VAL A 265 -5.85 8.74 -4.01
N PRO A 266 -4.97 9.35 -3.19
CA PRO A 266 -3.53 9.37 -3.48
C PRO A 266 -2.91 7.98 -3.60
N LEU A 267 -3.29 7.04 -2.72
CA LEU A 267 -2.82 5.65 -2.81
C LEU A 267 -3.29 5.00 -4.11
N LEU A 268 -4.56 5.13 -4.48
CA LEU A 268 -5.09 4.55 -5.73
C LEU A 268 -4.35 5.05 -6.96
N ARG A 269 -4.10 6.37 -7.07
CA ARG A 269 -3.36 6.95 -8.20
C ARG A 269 -1.95 6.39 -8.35
N CYS A 270 -1.32 6.00 -7.23
CA CYS A 270 0.06 5.50 -7.20
C CYS A 270 0.17 3.97 -7.34
N MET A 271 -0.94 3.23 -7.42
CA MET A 271 -0.89 1.79 -7.71
C MET A 271 -0.42 1.50 -9.14
N SER A 272 -0.57 2.45 -10.06
CA SER A 272 -0.08 2.37 -11.43
C SER A 272 1.28 3.06 -11.62
N ASP A 273 2.02 3.37 -10.55
CA ASP A 273 3.32 4.05 -10.62
C ASP A 273 4.33 3.24 -11.46
N PRO A 274 5.24 3.86 -12.23
CA PRO A 274 6.27 3.14 -12.98
C PRO A 274 7.20 2.28 -12.10
N ASP A 275 7.46 2.68 -10.85
CA ASP A 275 8.34 1.95 -9.93
C ASP A 275 7.62 0.79 -9.24
N GLY A 276 8.20 -0.41 -9.31
CA GLY A 276 7.59 -1.61 -8.75
C GLY A 276 7.45 -1.61 -7.23
N SER A 277 8.43 -1.04 -6.51
CA SER A 277 8.44 -1.01 -5.04
C SER A 277 7.43 -0.01 -4.47
N VAL A 278 7.24 1.13 -5.16
CA VAL A 278 6.17 2.10 -4.85
C VAL A 278 4.82 1.43 -5.03
N ARG A 279 4.56 0.80 -6.19
CA ARG A 279 3.31 0.07 -6.44
C ARG A 279 3.04 -0.94 -5.33
N GLN A 280 4.01 -1.78 -4.99
CA GLN A 280 3.81 -2.81 -3.96
C GLN A 280 3.49 -2.22 -2.58
N SER A 281 4.24 -1.20 -2.15
CA SER A 281 4.03 -0.53 -0.85
C SER A 281 2.67 0.15 -0.77
N VAL A 282 2.28 0.85 -1.83
CA VAL A 282 1.00 1.56 -1.94
C VAL A 282 -0.17 0.57 -1.99
N THR A 283 -0.07 -0.48 -2.80
CA THR A 283 -1.12 -1.51 -2.90
C THR A 283 -1.29 -2.23 -1.57
N HIS A 284 -0.20 -2.55 -0.86
CA HIS A 284 -0.27 -3.14 0.47
C HIS A 284 -0.93 -2.20 1.50
N SER A 285 -0.58 -0.90 1.45
CA SER A 285 -1.19 0.13 2.30
C SER A 285 -2.69 0.24 2.06
N PHE A 286 -3.11 0.26 0.81
CA PHE A 286 -4.53 0.28 0.45
C PHE A 286 -5.26 -0.99 0.89
N ALA A 287 -4.68 -2.18 0.67
CA ALA A 287 -5.28 -3.45 1.09
C ALA A 287 -5.50 -3.53 2.62
N ALA A 288 -4.61 -2.91 3.41
CA ALA A 288 -4.76 -2.79 4.85
C ALA A 288 -5.78 -1.70 5.26
N LEU A 289 -5.98 -0.67 4.43
CA LEU A 289 -6.93 0.41 4.67
C LEU A 289 -8.37 0.03 4.28
N VAL A 290 -8.57 -0.77 3.23
CA VAL A 290 -9.88 -1.17 2.71
C VAL A 290 -10.83 -1.71 3.80
N PRO A 291 -10.42 -2.64 4.69
CA PRO A 291 -11.30 -3.14 5.75
C PRO A 291 -11.73 -2.08 6.77
N LEU A 292 -11.02 -0.96 6.85
CA LEU A 292 -11.28 0.14 7.78
C LEU A 292 -12.22 1.20 7.17
N LEU A 293 -12.37 1.25 5.84
CA LEU A 293 -13.18 2.25 5.15
C LEU A 293 -14.66 2.26 5.58
N PRO A 294 -15.34 1.12 5.81
CA PRO A 294 -16.72 1.14 6.29
C PRO A 294 -16.89 1.87 7.64
N LEU A 295 -15.85 1.87 8.47
CA LEU A 295 -15.84 2.56 9.77
C LEU A 295 -15.65 4.08 9.62
N ALA A 296 -15.14 4.54 8.48
CA ALA A 296 -14.97 5.97 8.20
C ALA A 296 -16.28 6.66 7.85
N LYS A 297 -17.34 5.89 7.53
CA LYS A 297 -18.65 6.44 7.15
C LYS A 297 -19.26 7.22 8.32
N GLY A 298 -19.51 8.51 8.10
CA GLY A 298 -20.15 9.39 9.08
C GLY A 298 -19.23 9.92 10.18
N VAL A 299 -17.92 9.68 10.11
CA VAL A 299 -16.95 10.24 11.06
C VAL A 299 -16.64 11.69 10.68
N PRO A 300 -16.70 12.66 11.62
CA PRO A 300 -16.36 14.05 11.33
C PRO A 300 -14.88 14.19 10.97
N LEU A 301 -14.60 15.06 10.01
CA LEU A 301 -13.24 15.35 9.55
C LEU A 301 -12.38 15.92 10.70
N PRO A 302 -11.10 15.51 10.82
CA PRO A 302 -10.21 16.00 11.86
C PRO A 302 -9.96 17.51 11.73
N SER A 303 -9.94 18.23 12.86
CA SER A 303 -9.70 19.67 12.90
C SER A 303 -8.22 20.01 12.70
N GLY A 304 -7.95 21.05 11.90
CA GLY A 304 -6.60 21.59 11.68
C GLY A 304 -5.95 21.26 10.34
N LEU A 305 -6.64 20.57 9.43
CA LEU A 305 -6.20 20.44 8.03
C LEU A 305 -6.43 21.75 7.26
N SER A 306 -5.50 22.14 6.38
CA SER A 306 -5.64 23.35 5.57
C SER A 306 -6.84 23.29 4.61
N GLU A 307 -7.47 24.45 4.34
CA GLU A 307 -8.61 24.60 3.40
C GLU A 307 -8.33 24.00 2.00
N ARG A 308 -7.06 23.88 1.60
CA ARG A 308 -6.63 23.28 0.33
C ARG A 308 -6.92 21.79 0.21
N LEU A 309 -7.00 21.06 1.33
CA LEU A 309 -7.36 19.64 1.33
C LEU A 309 -8.87 19.41 1.27
N TYR A 310 -9.69 20.45 1.48
CA TYR A 310 -11.16 20.36 1.39
C TYR A 310 -11.71 20.29 -0.05
N SER A 311 -10.84 20.31 -1.07
CA SER A 311 -11.21 19.77 -2.39
C SER A 311 -11.53 18.27 -2.34
N SER A 312 -11.32 17.62 -1.18
CA SER A 312 -11.72 16.25 -0.86
C SER A 312 -13.22 16.00 -0.79
N THR A 313 -14.10 16.95 -1.14
CA THR A 313 -15.53 16.62 -1.31
C THR A 313 -15.72 15.59 -2.41
N GLU A 314 -14.96 15.66 -3.50
CA GLU A 314 -14.95 14.62 -4.53
C GLU A 314 -14.36 13.30 -4.00
N ASP A 315 -13.31 13.36 -3.17
CA ASP A 315 -12.67 12.17 -2.60
C ASP A 315 -13.54 11.51 -1.49
N ALA A 316 -14.33 12.30 -0.76
CA ALA A 316 -15.29 11.83 0.23
C ALA A 316 -16.54 11.25 -0.45
N GLN A 317 -17.07 11.92 -1.49
CA GLN A 317 -18.11 11.36 -2.35
C GLN A 317 -17.63 10.06 -3.00
N PHE A 318 -16.38 10.01 -3.46
CA PHE A 318 -15.77 8.80 -3.98
C PHE A 318 -15.79 7.66 -2.95
N LEU A 319 -15.43 7.93 -1.70
CA LEU A 319 -15.49 6.88 -0.67
C LEU A 319 -16.90 6.38 -0.41
N GLU A 320 -17.89 7.28 -0.40
CA GLU A 320 -19.29 6.89 -0.27
C GLU A 320 -19.71 5.98 -1.44
N GLN A 321 -19.34 6.35 -2.67
CA GLN A 321 -19.55 5.55 -3.88
C GLN A 321 -18.78 4.22 -3.87
N LEU A 322 -17.58 4.18 -3.28
CA LEU A 322 -16.74 2.98 -3.17
C LEU A 322 -17.31 1.96 -2.18
N LEU A 323 -17.91 2.45 -1.10
CA LEU A 323 -18.52 1.62 -0.06
C LEU A 323 -19.94 1.20 -0.41
N ASP A 324 -20.66 2.04 -1.14
CA ASP A 324 -22.04 1.83 -1.54
C ASP A 324 -22.21 2.04 -3.05
N ASN A 325 -22.20 0.93 -3.79
CA ASN A 325 -22.37 0.93 -5.25
C ASN A 325 -23.71 1.57 -5.69
N SER A 326 -24.71 1.68 -4.80
CA SER A 326 -26.00 2.31 -5.12
C SER A 326 -25.93 3.83 -5.26
N GLN A 327 -24.87 4.45 -4.71
CA GLN A 327 -24.66 5.90 -4.77
C GLN A 327 -23.80 6.33 -5.97
N ILE A 328 -23.42 5.39 -6.84
CA ILE A 328 -22.64 5.69 -8.04
C ILE A 328 -23.50 6.49 -9.03
N ASP A 329 -23.00 7.66 -9.43
CA ASP A 329 -23.68 8.53 -10.39
C ASP A 329 -23.91 7.82 -11.74
N ASP A 330 -25.05 8.12 -12.36
CA ASP A 330 -25.35 7.64 -13.72
C ASP A 330 -24.33 8.18 -14.73
N HIS A 331 -23.48 7.31 -15.22
CA HIS A 331 -22.49 7.65 -16.23
C HIS A 331 -23.16 7.75 -17.61
N LYS A 332 -23.26 8.97 -18.12
CA LYS A 332 -23.71 9.23 -19.48
C LYS A 332 -22.63 8.76 -20.45
N LEU A 333 -22.91 7.65 -21.15
CA LEU A 333 -22.07 7.18 -22.24
C LEU A 333 -22.01 8.26 -23.33
N ASN A 334 -20.81 8.70 -23.68
CA ASN A 334 -20.58 9.66 -24.77
C ASN A 334 -20.66 9.01 -26.16
N ILE A 335 -21.24 7.81 -26.24
CA ILE A 335 -21.34 6.99 -27.44
C ILE A 335 -22.79 6.59 -27.68
N HIS A 336 -23.19 6.56 -28.94
CA HIS A 336 -24.50 6.04 -29.34
C HIS A 336 -24.41 4.53 -29.49
N LEU A 337 -25.03 3.78 -28.58
CA LEU A 337 -25.18 2.34 -28.72
C LEU A 337 -26.41 2.02 -29.58
N SER A 338 -26.31 0.99 -30.43
CA SER A 338 -27.42 0.55 -31.28
C SER A 338 -28.58 -0.11 -30.50
N VAL A 339 -28.47 -0.23 -29.18
CA VAL A 339 -29.41 -0.94 -28.31
C VAL A 339 -29.67 -0.14 -27.04
N GLU A 340 -30.92 -0.20 -26.58
CA GLU A 340 -31.32 0.33 -25.28
C GLU A 340 -30.81 -0.57 -24.14
N LEU A 341 -30.02 0.03 -23.24
CA LEU A 341 -29.48 -0.66 -22.07
C LEU A 341 -30.59 -0.91 -21.03
N ARG A 342 -30.60 -2.12 -20.45
CA ARG A 342 -31.43 -2.41 -19.28
C ARG A 342 -30.84 -1.72 -18.04
N ARG A 343 -31.66 -1.47 -17.02
CA ARG A 343 -31.24 -0.77 -15.79
C ARG A 343 -29.98 -1.37 -15.15
N TYR A 344 -29.95 -2.69 -14.94
CA TYR A 344 -28.76 -3.38 -14.40
C TYR A 344 -27.54 -3.29 -15.33
N GLN A 345 -27.72 -3.20 -16.65
CA GLN A 345 -26.59 -3.04 -17.57
C GLN A 345 -26.01 -1.63 -17.48
N GLN A 346 -26.88 -0.62 -17.32
CA GLN A 346 -26.46 0.75 -17.08
C GLN A 346 -25.75 0.88 -15.73
N GLU A 347 -26.28 0.29 -14.67
CA GLU A 347 -25.64 0.24 -13.35
C GLU A 347 -24.27 -0.46 -13.40
N GLY A 348 -24.15 -1.59 -14.11
CA GLY A 348 -22.87 -2.26 -14.33
C GLY A 348 -21.86 -1.38 -15.08
N ILE A 349 -22.32 -0.63 -16.09
CA ILE A 349 -21.50 0.35 -16.81
C ILE A 349 -21.11 1.53 -15.91
N ASN A 350 -22.01 2.02 -15.04
CA ASN A 350 -21.71 3.07 -14.06
C ASN A 350 -20.59 2.60 -13.13
N TRP A 351 -20.66 1.36 -12.63
CA TRP A 351 -19.61 0.77 -11.80
C TRP A 351 -18.28 0.61 -12.56
N LEU A 352 -18.31 0.16 -13.81
CA LEU A 352 -17.09 0.09 -14.64
C LEU A 352 -16.49 1.48 -14.92
N ALA A 353 -17.33 2.50 -15.14
CA ALA A 353 -16.92 3.88 -15.31
C ALA A 353 -16.33 4.47 -14.03
N PHE A 354 -16.90 4.11 -12.89
CA PHE A 354 -16.36 4.43 -11.56
C PHE A 354 -14.96 3.82 -11.38
N LEU A 355 -14.81 2.50 -11.61
CA LEU A 355 -13.49 1.86 -11.52
C LEU A 355 -12.47 2.55 -12.42
N ARG A 356 -12.86 2.89 -13.65
CA ARG A 356 -12.02 3.61 -14.60
C ARG A 356 -11.61 4.99 -14.09
N ARG A 357 -12.56 5.80 -13.61
CA ARG A 357 -12.31 7.17 -13.09
C ARG A 357 -11.24 7.17 -12.01
N PHE A 358 -11.20 6.12 -11.19
CA PHE A 358 -10.27 5.99 -10.07
C PHE A 358 -9.09 5.04 -10.34
N LYS A 359 -8.89 4.61 -11.59
CA LYS A 359 -7.83 3.67 -12.02
C LYS A 359 -7.84 2.35 -11.24
N LEU A 360 -9.01 1.95 -10.78
CA LEU A 360 -9.25 0.66 -10.16
C LEU A 360 -9.43 -0.43 -11.22
N HIS A 361 -9.37 -1.66 -10.73
CA HIS A 361 -9.54 -2.88 -11.50
C HIS A 361 -10.56 -3.74 -10.79
N GLY A 362 -11.32 -4.55 -11.52
CA GLY A 362 -12.40 -5.32 -10.90
C GLY A 362 -12.79 -6.58 -11.65
N ILE A 363 -13.68 -7.33 -11.01
CA ILE A 363 -14.30 -8.52 -11.56
C ILE A 363 -15.80 -8.25 -11.74
N LEU A 364 -16.30 -8.38 -12.97
CA LEU A 364 -17.72 -8.38 -13.26
C LEU A 364 -18.24 -9.81 -13.19
N CYS A 365 -19.02 -10.09 -12.15
CA CYS A 365 -19.49 -11.42 -11.79
C CYS A 365 -20.96 -11.67 -12.14
N ASP A 366 -21.46 -11.00 -13.16
CA ASP A 366 -22.81 -11.21 -13.66
C ASP A 366 -23.00 -12.64 -14.19
N ASP A 367 -24.19 -13.19 -13.99
CA ASP A 367 -24.60 -14.48 -14.54
C ASP A 367 -24.51 -14.53 -16.07
N MET A 368 -24.45 -15.75 -16.60
CA MET A 368 -24.49 -16.00 -18.04
C MET A 368 -25.82 -15.44 -18.61
N GLY A 369 -25.72 -14.65 -19.68
CA GLY A 369 -26.90 -14.07 -20.35
C GLY A 369 -27.28 -12.64 -19.92
N LEU A 370 -26.65 -12.07 -18.89
CA LEU A 370 -26.87 -10.66 -18.49
C LEU A 370 -26.14 -9.64 -19.39
N GLY A 371 -25.38 -10.09 -20.38
CA GLY A 371 -24.74 -9.22 -21.37
C GLY A 371 -23.44 -8.58 -20.90
N LYS A 372 -22.58 -9.33 -20.20
CA LYS A 372 -21.23 -8.90 -19.80
C LYS A 372 -20.40 -8.34 -20.96
N THR A 373 -20.48 -8.98 -22.14
CA THR A 373 -19.77 -8.54 -23.34
C THR A 373 -20.19 -7.12 -23.75
N LEU A 374 -21.49 -6.83 -23.72
CA LEU A 374 -22.03 -5.52 -24.06
C LEU A 374 -21.54 -4.45 -23.08
N GLN A 375 -21.61 -4.72 -21.77
CA GLN A 375 -21.15 -3.79 -20.73
C GLN A 375 -19.64 -3.51 -20.87
N ALA A 376 -18.82 -4.56 -21.04
CA ALA A 376 -17.38 -4.44 -21.22
C ALA A 376 -17.01 -3.69 -22.52
N SER A 377 -17.69 -3.98 -23.62
CA SER A 377 -17.43 -3.29 -24.90
C SER A 377 -17.86 -1.82 -24.84
N ALA A 378 -18.98 -1.52 -24.17
CA ALA A 378 -19.48 -0.16 -24.00
C ALA A 378 -18.50 0.73 -23.22
N ILE A 379 -17.93 0.24 -22.11
CA ILE A 379 -16.97 1.04 -21.33
C ILE A 379 -15.66 1.27 -22.11
N VAL A 380 -15.16 0.25 -22.83
CA VAL A 380 -13.94 0.39 -23.64
C VAL A 380 -14.18 1.38 -24.79
N ALA A 381 -15.35 1.33 -25.43
CA ALA A 381 -15.72 2.29 -26.48
C ALA A 381 -15.88 3.72 -25.94
N SER A 382 -16.50 3.89 -24.77
CA SER A 382 -16.63 5.19 -24.10
C SER A 382 -15.26 5.80 -23.82
N ASP A 383 -14.31 4.98 -23.38
CA ASP A 383 -12.96 5.43 -23.07
C ASP A 383 -12.15 5.85 -24.30
N ILE A 384 -12.24 5.09 -25.40
CA ILE A 384 -11.66 5.46 -26.69
C ILE A 384 -12.25 6.80 -27.18
N ALA A 385 -13.56 6.98 -27.08
CA ALA A 385 -14.24 8.20 -27.50
C ALA A 385 -13.79 9.42 -26.67
N GLU A 386 -13.66 9.26 -25.35
CA GLU A 386 -13.17 10.31 -24.47
C GLU A 386 -11.70 10.67 -24.70
N SER A 387 -10.83 9.68 -24.95
CA SER A 387 -9.41 9.92 -25.25
C SER A 387 -9.26 10.71 -26.55
N ARG A 388 -10.05 10.38 -27.59
CA ARG A 388 -10.11 11.17 -28.83
C ARG A 388 -10.60 12.59 -28.62
N ALA A 389 -11.62 12.78 -27.78
CA ALA A 389 -12.13 14.12 -27.46
C ALA A 389 -11.09 14.98 -26.72
N ARG A 390 -10.14 14.36 -26.02
CA ARG A 390 -9.01 15.03 -25.36
C ARG A 390 -7.82 15.33 -26.29
N ASN A 391 -7.92 15.01 -27.59
CA ASN A 391 -6.86 15.17 -28.60
C ASN A 391 -5.54 14.46 -28.21
N ASP A 392 -5.61 13.25 -27.66
CA ASP A 392 -4.39 12.42 -27.57
C ASP A 392 -3.95 12.02 -28.99
N ASP A 393 -2.64 12.16 -29.28
CA ASP A 393 -2.04 11.96 -30.62
C ASP A 393 -2.25 10.54 -31.19
N LYS A 394 -2.65 9.56 -30.36
CA LYS A 394 -2.87 8.16 -30.77
C LYS A 394 -4.06 7.54 -30.06
N ASP A 395 -4.86 6.79 -30.83
CA ASP A 395 -5.94 5.97 -30.30
C ASP A 395 -5.42 4.94 -29.28
N PRO A 396 -6.01 4.85 -28.08
CA PRO A 396 -5.63 3.85 -27.10
C PRO A 396 -5.96 2.43 -27.62
N LYS A 397 -5.01 1.50 -27.44
CA LYS A 397 -5.16 0.10 -27.87
C LYS A 397 -5.64 -0.77 -26.72
N SER A 398 -6.71 -1.52 -26.92
CA SER A 398 -7.29 -2.41 -25.92
C SER A 398 -7.19 -3.87 -26.36
N LEU A 399 -7.04 -4.77 -25.39
CA LEU A 399 -6.88 -6.20 -25.59
C LEU A 399 -8.02 -6.95 -24.90
N ILE A 400 -8.67 -7.83 -25.65
CA ILE A 400 -9.70 -8.74 -25.16
C ILE A 400 -9.19 -10.16 -25.33
N ILE A 401 -9.12 -10.90 -24.24
CA ILE A 401 -8.67 -12.28 -24.19
C ILE A 401 -9.85 -13.15 -23.82
N CYS A 402 -10.22 -14.07 -24.70
CA CYS A 402 -11.35 -14.97 -24.47
C CYS A 402 -10.97 -16.42 -24.84
N PRO A 403 -11.81 -17.42 -24.52
CA PRO A 403 -11.72 -18.74 -25.12
C PRO A 403 -11.68 -18.67 -26.66
N SER A 404 -10.95 -19.58 -27.31
CA SER A 404 -10.79 -19.59 -28.78
C SER A 404 -12.13 -19.67 -29.52
N THR A 405 -13.14 -20.30 -28.91
CA THR A 405 -14.50 -20.42 -29.44
C THR A 405 -15.29 -19.11 -29.42
N LEU A 406 -14.89 -18.13 -28.60
CA LEU A 406 -15.61 -16.87 -28.40
C LEU A 406 -14.99 -15.69 -29.14
N VAL A 407 -13.82 -15.85 -29.78
CA VAL A 407 -13.14 -14.75 -30.49
C VAL A 407 -14.03 -14.12 -31.57
N ALA A 408 -14.63 -14.95 -32.43
CA ALA A 408 -15.53 -14.48 -33.48
C ALA A 408 -16.85 -13.91 -32.91
N HIS A 409 -17.29 -14.41 -31.76
CA HIS A 409 -18.48 -13.90 -31.08
C HIS A 409 -18.26 -12.48 -30.55
N TRP A 410 -17.10 -12.23 -29.93
CA TRP A 410 -16.73 -10.90 -29.44
C TRP A 410 -16.65 -9.89 -30.58
N GLU A 411 -16.04 -10.24 -31.72
CA GLU A 411 -16.00 -9.35 -32.88
C GLU A 411 -17.41 -9.03 -33.38
N TYR A 412 -18.25 -10.06 -33.55
CA TYR A 412 -19.63 -9.88 -33.99
C TYR A 412 -20.45 -8.98 -33.04
N GLU A 413 -20.33 -9.16 -31.72
CA GLU A 413 -21.05 -8.33 -30.76
C GLU A 413 -20.56 -6.87 -30.78
N VAL A 414 -19.25 -6.64 -30.91
CA VAL A 414 -18.68 -5.30 -31.05
C VAL A 414 -19.22 -4.61 -32.30
N GLU A 415 -19.15 -5.26 -33.46
CA GLU A 415 -19.64 -4.69 -34.72
C GLU A 415 -21.15 -4.45 -34.74
N LYS A 416 -21.91 -5.26 -34.01
CA LYS A 416 -23.37 -5.15 -33.91
C LYS A 416 -23.80 -3.96 -33.05
N TYR A 417 -23.13 -3.72 -31.93
CA TYR A 417 -23.60 -2.76 -30.91
C TYR A 417 -22.88 -1.41 -30.96
N ILE A 418 -21.66 -1.36 -31.49
CA ILE A 418 -20.80 -0.18 -31.47
C ILE A 418 -20.44 0.23 -32.90
N ASP A 419 -20.45 1.54 -33.16
CA ASP A 419 -20.10 2.09 -34.48
C ASP A 419 -18.61 1.87 -34.82
N SER A 420 -18.35 1.44 -36.06
CA SER A 420 -17.02 1.19 -36.62
C SER A 420 -16.08 2.41 -36.64
N SER A 421 -16.63 3.62 -36.54
CA SER A 421 -15.86 4.85 -36.37
C SER A 421 -15.18 4.90 -35.02
N ILE A 422 -15.80 4.36 -33.96
CA ILE A 422 -15.30 4.37 -32.58
C ILE A 422 -14.41 3.16 -32.34
N MET A 423 -14.94 1.94 -32.54
CA MET A 423 -14.26 0.69 -32.22
C MET A 423 -14.05 -0.15 -33.48
N LYS A 424 -12.79 -0.54 -33.72
CA LYS A 424 -12.36 -1.38 -34.85
C LYS A 424 -11.72 -2.64 -34.29
N PRO A 425 -12.47 -3.74 -34.17
CA PRO A 425 -11.93 -5.01 -33.68
C PRO A 425 -11.02 -5.66 -34.72
N LEU A 426 -9.98 -6.34 -34.24
CA LEU A 426 -9.10 -7.21 -35.03
C LEU A 426 -9.01 -8.57 -34.37
N GLN A 427 -9.36 -9.62 -35.11
CA GLN A 427 -9.09 -10.99 -34.68
C GLN A 427 -7.60 -11.33 -34.82
N TYR A 428 -6.90 -11.42 -33.69
CA TYR A 428 -5.52 -11.86 -33.64
C TYR A 428 -5.43 -13.38 -33.45
N ILE A 429 -5.81 -14.12 -34.49
CA ILE A 429 -5.79 -15.58 -34.54
C ILE A 429 -5.09 -16.09 -35.81
N GLY A 430 -4.81 -17.40 -35.87
CA GLY A 430 -4.21 -18.04 -37.05
C GLY A 430 -2.82 -18.60 -36.82
N SER A 431 -2.12 -18.95 -37.91
CA SER A 431 -0.76 -19.49 -37.86
C SER A 431 0.27 -18.42 -37.47
N SER A 432 1.52 -18.82 -37.21
CA SER A 432 2.58 -17.85 -36.87
C SER A 432 2.81 -16.81 -37.98
N GLN A 433 2.69 -17.23 -39.25
CA GLN A 433 2.86 -16.35 -40.41
C GLN A 433 1.70 -15.35 -40.56
N ASP A 434 0.46 -15.81 -40.37
CA ASP A 434 -0.71 -14.94 -40.39
C ASP A 434 -0.59 -13.87 -39.31
N ARG A 435 -0.18 -14.27 -38.11
CA ARG A 435 0.01 -13.36 -36.97
C ARG A 435 1.09 -12.32 -37.24
N MET A 436 2.20 -12.66 -37.90
CA MET A 436 3.19 -11.64 -38.30
C MET A 436 2.60 -10.59 -39.24
N THR A 437 1.73 -11.01 -40.16
CA THR A 437 1.04 -10.09 -41.09
C THR A 437 0.04 -9.21 -40.35
N LEU A 438 -0.70 -9.77 -39.37
CA LEU A 438 -1.64 -9.02 -38.54
C LEU A 438 -0.94 -8.00 -37.64
N ARG A 439 0.26 -8.30 -37.12
CA ARG A 439 1.06 -7.36 -36.31
C ARG A 439 1.36 -6.05 -37.05
N ALA A 440 1.58 -6.11 -38.37
CA ALA A 440 1.80 -4.90 -39.18
C ALA A 440 0.55 -4.01 -39.31
N GLN A 441 -0.63 -4.53 -38.93
CA GLN A 441 -1.90 -3.81 -39.00
C GLN A 441 -2.36 -3.26 -37.64
N PHE A 442 -1.62 -3.50 -36.55
CA PHE A 442 -2.01 -3.11 -35.19
C PHE A 442 -2.22 -1.59 -35.01
N ASP A 443 -1.72 -0.75 -35.90
CA ASP A 443 -1.94 0.70 -35.84
C ASP A 443 -3.26 1.14 -36.48
N LYS A 444 -3.91 0.27 -37.26
CA LYS A 444 -5.20 0.56 -37.90
C LYS A 444 -6.41 0.20 -37.03
N PHE A 445 -6.20 -0.68 -36.06
CA PHE A 445 -7.21 -1.23 -35.18
C PHE A 445 -6.93 -0.80 -33.74
N ASN A 446 -7.98 -0.53 -32.97
CA ASN A 446 -7.86 -0.11 -31.58
C ASN A 446 -8.27 -1.21 -30.59
N VAL A 447 -8.96 -2.25 -31.04
CA VAL A 447 -9.31 -3.40 -30.19
C VAL A 447 -8.77 -4.68 -30.81
N ILE A 448 -7.94 -5.40 -30.05
CA ILE A 448 -7.37 -6.67 -30.47
C ILE A 448 -8.05 -7.77 -29.67
N ILE A 449 -8.64 -8.75 -30.36
CA ILE A 449 -9.33 -9.88 -29.75
C ILE A 449 -8.50 -11.14 -30.03
N THR A 450 -8.15 -11.86 -28.98
CA THR A 450 -7.26 -13.03 -29.06
C THR A 450 -7.66 -14.13 -28.08
N SER A 451 -7.06 -15.31 -28.21
CA SER A 451 -7.28 -16.42 -27.30
C SER A 451 -6.14 -16.59 -26.29
N TYR A 452 -6.47 -17.18 -25.13
CA TYR A 452 -5.49 -17.52 -24.08
C TYR A 452 -4.28 -18.33 -24.59
N ASP A 453 -4.50 -19.22 -25.56
CA ASP A 453 -3.43 -20.02 -26.14
C ASP A 453 -2.44 -19.20 -26.97
N ILE A 454 -2.92 -18.16 -27.63
CA ILE A 454 -2.10 -17.28 -28.46
C ILE A 454 -1.30 -16.33 -27.59
N ILE A 455 -1.90 -15.79 -26.52
CA ILE A 455 -1.18 -14.98 -25.51
C ILE A 455 0.07 -15.72 -25.04
N ARG A 456 -0.07 -17.00 -24.67
CA ARG A 456 1.06 -17.82 -24.23
C ARG A 456 2.18 -17.97 -25.28
N LYS A 457 1.82 -18.03 -26.57
CA LYS A 457 2.79 -18.26 -27.66
C LYS A 457 3.50 -16.98 -28.10
N ASP A 458 2.81 -15.84 -28.02
CA ASP A 458 3.25 -14.57 -28.59
C ASP A 458 3.51 -13.50 -27.52
N ILE A 459 3.68 -13.91 -26.25
CA ILE A 459 3.82 -12.98 -25.13
C ILE A 459 5.00 -12.01 -25.30
N ASP A 460 6.12 -12.48 -25.85
CA ASP A 460 7.33 -11.67 -26.08
C ASP A 460 7.03 -10.41 -26.91
N PHE A 461 6.07 -10.51 -27.85
CA PHE A 461 5.62 -9.37 -28.63
C PHE A 461 4.55 -8.57 -27.88
N LEU A 462 3.55 -9.24 -27.30
CA LEU A 462 2.39 -8.58 -26.70
C LEU A 462 2.72 -7.82 -25.40
N GLU A 463 3.78 -8.21 -24.68
CA GLU A 463 4.29 -7.47 -23.52
C GLU A 463 4.91 -6.11 -23.92
N SER A 464 5.46 -6.00 -25.13
CA SER A 464 6.07 -4.76 -25.61
C SER A 464 5.05 -3.66 -25.90
N VAL A 465 3.79 -4.04 -26.08
CA VAL A 465 2.67 -3.12 -26.31
C VAL A 465 2.07 -2.70 -24.98
N ILE A 466 1.88 -1.39 -24.81
CA ILE A 466 1.14 -0.83 -23.66
C ILE A 466 -0.34 -0.82 -24.03
N TRP A 467 -1.13 -1.57 -23.28
CA TRP A 467 -2.57 -1.66 -23.47
C TRP A 467 -3.30 -0.65 -22.60
N ASN A 468 -4.39 -0.11 -23.12
CA ASN A 468 -5.32 0.72 -22.36
C ASN A 468 -6.21 -0.17 -21.49
N TYR A 469 -7.05 -1.00 -22.10
CA TYR A 469 -7.79 -2.05 -21.41
C TYR A 469 -7.20 -3.43 -21.68
N CYS A 470 -7.21 -4.29 -20.66
CA CYS A 470 -7.02 -5.73 -20.78
C CYS A 470 -8.22 -6.44 -20.13
N VAL A 471 -9.08 -7.02 -20.97
CA VAL A 471 -10.31 -7.71 -20.55
C VAL A 471 -10.10 -9.22 -20.67
N LEU A 472 -10.33 -9.95 -19.58
CA LEU A 472 -10.31 -11.40 -19.55
C LEU A 472 -11.73 -11.94 -19.51
N ASP A 473 -12.19 -12.51 -20.61
CA ASP A 473 -13.43 -13.28 -20.65
C ASP A 473 -13.20 -14.70 -20.13
N GLU A 474 -14.15 -15.22 -19.36
CA GLU A 474 -14.01 -16.45 -18.58
C GLU A 474 -12.71 -16.50 -17.76
N GLY A 475 -12.45 -15.45 -16.99
CA GLY A 475 -11.18 -15.29 -16.26
C GLY A 475 -10.85 -16.40 -15.26
N HIS A 476 -11.81 -17.26 -14.90
CA HIS A 476 -11.54 -18.47 -14.12
C HIS A 476 -10.49 -19.39 -14.78
N ILE A 477 -10.18 -19.23 -16.07
CA ILE A 477 -9.08 -19.93 -16.76
C ILE A 477 -7.72 -19.65 -16.13
N ILE A 478 -7.48 -18.43 -15.61
CA ILE A 478 -6.20 -18.04 -14.99
C ILE A 478 -6.11 -18.39 -13.49
N LYS A 479 -7.02 -19.21 -12.97
CA LYS A 479 -7.10 -19.57 -11.55
C LYS A 479 -5.85 -20.24 -10.97
N ASN A 480 -5.05 -20.91 -11.79
CA ASN A 480 -3.80 -21.53 -11.35
C ASN A 480 -2.60 -20.62 -11.62
N SER A 481 -2.01 -20.07 -10.57
CA SER A 481 -0.86 -19.16 -10.63
C SER A 481 0.36 -19.74 -11.34
N ARG A 482 0.55 -21.06 -11.29
CA ARG A 482 1.71 -21.76 -11.85
C ARG A 482 1.53 -22.11 -13.32
N SER A 483 0.36 -21.87 -13.89
CA SER A 483 0.10 -22.17 -15.29
C SER A 483 0.90 -21.21 -16.19
N LYS A 484 1.41 -21.73 -17.31
CA LYS A 484 2.11 -20.90 -18.31
C LYS A 484 1.21 -19.81 -18.89
N ILE A 485 -0.10 -20.07 -18.95
CA ILE A 485 -1.10 -19.11 -19.44
C ILE A 485 -1.20 -17.94 -18.45
N THR A 486 -1.39 -18.23 -17.15
CA THR A 486 -1.47 -17.19 -16.12
C THR A 486 -0.21 -16.35 -16.06
N SER A 487 0.98 -16.98 -16.13
CA SER A 487 2.26 -16.26 -16.17
C SER A 487 2.35 -15.32 -17.38
N ALA A 488 1.95 -15.80 -18.57
CA ALA A 488 1.94 -14.96 -19.77
C ALA A 488 0.94 -13.80 -19.67
N VAL A 489 -0.29 -14.06 -19.22
CA VAL A 489 -1.33 -13.02 -19.08
C VAL A 489 -0.90 -11.94 -18.07
N LYS A 490 -0.23 -12.31 -16.97
CA LYS A 490 0.26 -11.38 -15.95
C LYS A 490 1.43 -10.50 -16.41
N GLN A 491 2.14 -10.88 -17.48
CA GLN A 491 3.20 -10.04 -18.08
C GLN A 491 2.65 -8.86 -18.89
N LEU A 492 1.37 -8.88 -19.25
CA LEU A 492 0.74 -7.81 -20.03
C LEU A 492 0.64 -6.51 -19.23
N LYS A 493 1.09 -5.42 -19.85
CA LYS A 493 1.07 -4.07 -19.30
C LYS A 493 -0.21 -3.37 -19.75
N ALA A 494 -1.13 -3.13 -18.83
CA ALA A 494 -2.42 -2.50 -19.11
C ALA A 494 -2.73 -1.40 -18.08
N GLN A 495 -3.38 -0.31 -18.52
CA GLN A 495 -3.82 0.76 -17.62
C GLN A 495 -5.06 0.36 -16.81
N HIS A 496 -6.00 -0.34 -17.46
CA HIS A 496 -7.22 -0.85 -16.86
C HIS A 496 -7.32 -2.36 -17.09
N ARG A 497 -7.62 -3.11 -16.02
CA ARG A 497 -7.79 -4.57 -16.06
C ARG A 497 -9.18 -4.94 -15.61
N LEU A 498 -9.84 -5.81 -16.37
CA LEU A 498 -11.19 -6.28 -16.11
C LEU A 498 -11.24 -7.80 -16.27
N ILE A 499 -11.86 -8.49 -15.32
CA ILE A 499 -12.17 -9.91 -15.45
C ILE A 499 -13.69 -10.06 -15.57
N LEU A 500 -14.14 -10.84 -16.53
CA LEU A 500 -15.52 -11.25 -16.69
C LEU A 500 -15.62 -12.72 -16.32
N SER A 501 -16.45 -13.06 -15.32
CA SER A 501 -16.68 -14.47 -14.98
C SER A 501 -17.94 -14.63 -14.15
N GLY A 502 -18.84 -15.53 -14.56
CA GLY A 502 -20.03 -15.86 -13.75
C GLY A 502 -19.72 -16.67 -12.49
N THR A 503 -18.52 -17.26 -12.37
CA THR A 503 -18.11 -18.04 -11.19
C THR A 503 -16.68 -17.68 -10.78
N PRO A 504 -16.49 -16.55 -10.06
CA PRO A 504 -15.14 -16.07 -9.72
C PRO A 504 -14.38 -17.04 -8.79
N ILE A 505 -15.09 -17.82 -7.98
CA ILE A 505 -14.50 -18.79 -7.03
C ILE A 505 -15.22 -20.12 -7.24
N GLN A 506 -14.47 -21.22 -7.41
CA GLN A 506 -15.04 -22.55 -7.58
C GLN A 506 -14.74 -23.44 -6.38
N ASN A 507 -13.45 -23.67 -6.10
CA ASN A 507 -13.06 -24.74 -5.17
C ASN A 507 -12.02 -24.31 -4.13
N ASN A 508 -11.16 -23.35 -4.48
CA ASN A 508 -10.02 -22.98 -3.65
C ASN A 508 -9.83 -21.47 -3.59
N VAL A 509 -9.56 -20.97 -2.40
CA VAL A 509 -9.31 -19.57 -2.11
C VAL A 509 -8.05 -19.06 -2.83
N LEU A 510 -7.11 -19.96 -3.18
CA LEU A 510 -5.97 -19.65 -4.04
C LEU A 510 -6.36 -19.27 -5.48
N GLU A 511 -7.54 -19.70 -5.96
CA GLU A 511 -8.05 -19.29 -7.28
C GLU A 511 -8.31 -17.77 -7.27
N LEU A 512 -8.94 -17.27 -6.21
CA LEU A 512 -9.18 -15.85 -5.99
C LEU A 512 -7.87 -15.05 -5.94
N TRP A 513 -6.85 -15.57 -5.24
CA TRP A 513 -5.54 -14.93 -5.19
C TRP A 513 -4.94 -14.74 -6.60
N SER A 514 -5.04 -15.77 -7.45
CA SER A 514 -4.49 -15.68 -8.81
C SER A 514 -5.17 -14.61 -9.66
N LEU A 515 -6.50 -14.44 -9.51
CA LEU A 515 -7.29 -13.41 -10.19
C LEU A 515 -6.91 -12.00 -9.71
N PHE A 516 -6.86 -11.80 -8.39
CA PHE A 516 -6.50 -10.50 -7.80
C PHE A 516 -5.05 -10.11 -8.06
N ASP A 517 -4.13 -11.09 -8.14
CA ASP A 517 -2.74 -10.83 -8.53
C ASP A 517 -2.61 -10.38 -10.00
N PHE A 518 -3.53 -10.81 -10.88
CA PHE A 518 -3.62 -10.22 -12.23
C PHE A 518 -4.19 -8.80 -12.19
N LEU A 519 -5.27 -8.56 -11.45
CA LEU A 519 -5.87 -7.22 -11.34
C LEU A 519 -4.87 -6.24 -10.71
N MET A 520 -4.53 -6.46 -9.45
CA MET A 520 -3.65 -5.60 -8.65
C MET A 520 -2.54 -6.44 -7.99
N PRO A 521 -1.37 -6.55 -8.65
CA PRO A 521 -0.22 -7.25 -8.08
C PRO A 521 0.13 -6.72 -6.68
N GLY A 522 0.27 -7.64 -5.73
CA GLY A 522 0.60 -7.30 -4.33
C GLY A 522 -0.58 -6.96 -3.42
N PHE A 523 -1.81 -6.81 -3.93
CA PHE A 523 -3.00 -6.51 -3.11
C PHE A 523 -3.25 -7.55 -2.01
N LEU A 524 -3.14 -8.83 -2.35
CA LEU A 524 -3.27 -9.94 -1.39
C LEU A 524 -1.91 -10.46 -0.89
N GLY A 525 -0.83 -9.72 -1.14
CA GLY A 525 0.54 -10.16 -0.87
C GLY A 525 1.00 -11.33 -1.75
N THR A 526 2.11 -11.95 -1.37
CA THR A 526 2.70 -13.10 -2.10
C THR A 526 1.87 -14.38 -1.93
N GLU A 527 1.98 -15.34 -2.87
CA GLU A 527 1.29 -16.65 -2.79
C GLU A 527 1.54 -17.33 -1.44
N LYS A 528 2.78 -17.26 -0.91
CA LYS A 528 3.15 -17.87 0.37
C LYS A 528 2.49 -17.17 1.56
N GLN A 529 2.50 -15.84 1.58
CA GLN A 529 1.86 -15.06 2.63
C GLN A 529 0.35 -15.31 2.61
N PHE A 530 -0.28 -15.24 1.44
CA PHE A 530 -1.70 -15.52 1.27
C PHE A 530 -2.09 -16.92 1.74
N GLN A 531 -1.31 -17.94 1.37
CA GLN A 531 -1.54 -19.31 1.80
C GLN A 531 -1.38 -19.45 3.32
N SER A 532 -0.48 -18.71 3.96
CA SER A 532 -0.31 -18.74 5.41
C SER A 532 -1.43 -18.03 6.18
N THR A 533 -1.89 -16.88 5.66
CA THR A 533 -2.87 -16.01 6.33
C THR A 533 -4.31 -16.49 6.11
N TYR A 534 -4.64 -16.92 4.90
CA TYR A 534 -6.01 -17.29 4.51
C TYR A 534 -6.11 -18.78 4.15
N GLY A 535 -5.19 -19.29 3.33
CA GLY A 535 -5.28 -20.67 2.82
C GLY A 535 -5.28 -21.75 3.92
N LYS A 536 -4.29 -21.74 4.81
CA LYS A 536 -4.14 -22.76 5.88
C LYS A 536 -5.29 -22.73 6.89
N PRO A 537 -5.70 -21.57 7.45
CA PRO A 537 -6.83 -21.51 8.37
C PRO A 537 -8.13 -22.02 7.73
N LEU A 538 -8.39 -21.68 6.47
CA LEU A 538 -9.61 -22.09 5.77
C LEU A 538 -9.64 -23.59 5.47
N ILE A 539 -8.50 -24.20 5.13
CA ILE A 539 -8.39 -25.65 4.96
C ILE A 539 -8.58 -26.37 6.29
N ALA A 540 -7.98 -25.86 7.37
CA ALA A 540 -8.13 -26.45 8.71
C ALA A 540 -9.58 -26.35 9.23
N ALA A 541 -10.28 -25.26 8.91
CA ALA A 541 -11.69 -25.08 9.24
C ALA A 541 -12.63 -26.04 8.48
N LYS A 542 -12.24 -26.48 7.28
CA LYS A 542 -13.00 -27.44 6.45
C LYS A 542 -12.78 -28.91 6.84
N ASP A 543 -11.81 -29.22 7.71
CA ASP A 543 -11.55 -30.59 8.11
C ASP A 543 -12.64 -31.10 9.08
N SER A 544 -13.11 -32.33 8.86
CA SER A 544 -14.08 -33.03 9.72
C SER A 544 -13.67 -33.14 11.19
N LYS A 545 -12.37 -33.05 11.50
CA LYS A 545 -11.80 -33.10 12.86
C LYS A 545 -11.30 -31.72 13.34
N CYS A 546 -11.97 -30.65 12.93
CA CYS A 546 -11.60 -29.29 13.27
C CYS A 546 -11.70 -29.01 14.78
N SER A 547 -10.69 -28.33 15.34
CA SER A 547 -10.76 -27.75 16.68
C SER A 547 -11.60 -26.47 16.65
N ALA A 548 -12.29 -26.13 17.74
CA ALA A 548 -13.05 -24.88 17.84
C ALA A 548 -12.20 -23.63 17.52
N LYS A 549 -10.89 -23.65 17.87
CA LYS A 549 -9.95 -22.57 17.55
C LYS A 549 -9.66 -22.46 16.06
N ASP A 550 -9.58 -23.59 15.35
CA ASP A 550 -9.29 -23.61 13.92
C ASP A 550 -10.53 -23.17 13.12
N ALA A 551 -11.73 -23.52 13.60
CA ALA A 551 -12.99 -23.05 13.03
C ALA A 551 -13.14 -21.53 13.16
N GLU A 552 -12.89 -20.97 14.36
CA GLU A 552 -12.91 -19.52 14.59
C GLU A 552 -11.88 -18.79 13.73
N ALA A 553 -10.64 -19.31 13.66
CA ALA A 553 -9.60 -18.74 12.81
C ALA A 553 -9.97 -18.76 11.32
N GLY A 554 -10.66 -19.81 10.85
CA GLY A 554 -11.18 -19.89 9.49
C GLY A 554 -12.25 -18.85 9.19
N ILE A 555 -13.23 -18.67 10.08
CA ILE A 555 -14.30 -17.67 9.91
C ILE A 555 -13.71 -16.27 9.86
N LEU A 556 -12.81 -15.93 10.79
CA LEU A 556 -12.15 -14.62 10.81
C LEU A 556 -11.33 -14.37 9.54
N ALA A 557 -10.61 -15.38 9.06
CA ALA A 557 -9.85 -15.29 7.82
C ALA A 557 -10.77 -15.08 6.59
N MET A 558 -11.92 -15.75 6.55
CA MET A 558 -12.91 -15.61 5.48
C MET A 558 -13.54 -14.22 5.47
N GLU A 559 -13.97 -13.73 6.63
CA GLU A 559 -14.55 -12.39 6.76
C GLU A 559 -13.56 -11.30 6.38
N ALA A 560 -12.30 -11.42 6.82
CA ALA A 560 -11.25 -10.48 6.47
C ALA A 560 -10.99 -10.45 4.96
N LEU A 561 -10.90 -11.64 4.32
CA LEU A 561 -10.70 -11.74 2.88
C LEU A 561 -11.89 -11.18 2.10
N HIS A 562 -13.12 -11.48 2.53
CA HIS A 562 -14.32 -10.97 1.90
C HIS A 562 -14.37 -9.43 1.97
N LYS A 563 -14.11 -8.84 3.14
CA LYS A 563 -14.05 -7.38 3.31
C LYS A 563 -13.01 -6.71 2.42
N GLN A 564 -11.88 -7.37 2.15
CA GLN A 564 -10.85 -6.83 1.25
C GLN A 564 -11.27 -6.88 -0.22
N VAL A 565 -11.91 -7.97 -0.64
CA VAL A 565 -12.19 -8.25 -2.06
C VAL A 565 -13.52 -7.65 -2.53
N PHE A 566 -14.50 -7.51 -1.64
CA PHE A 566 -15.89 -7.17 -1.97
C PHE A 566 -16.03 -5.89 -2.82
N ILE A 567 -15.28 -4.84 -2.48
CA ILE A 567 -15.35 -3.53 -3.15
C ILE A 567 -15.01 -3.63 -4.66
N LEU A 568 -14.28 -4.68 -5.07
CA LEU A 568 -13.71 -4.82 -6.41
C LEU A 568 -14.41 -5.90 -7.24
N CYS A 569 -15.47 -6.49 -6.69
CA CYS A 569 -16.32 -7.46 -7.38
C CYS A 569 -17.75 -6.93 -7.46
N LEU A 570 -18.30 -6.84 -8.67
CA LEU A 570 -19.72 -6.52 -8.86
C LEU A 570 -20.50 -7.80 -9.14
N THR A 571 -21.53 -8.04 -8.34
CA THR A 571 -22.48 -9.15 -8.49
C THR A 571 -23.91 -8.65 -8.29
N TYR A 572 -24.83 -9.08 -9.15
CA TYR A 572 -26.27 -8.84 -8.98
C TYR A 572 -27.00 -9.87 -8.10
N LEU A 573 -26.34 -11.00 -7.76
CA LEU A 573 -26.80 -11.93 -6.72
C LEU A 573 -25.90 -11.84 -5.48
N GLU A 574 -26.46 -12.09 -4.30
CA GLU A 574 -25.74 -12.03 -3.02
C GLU A 574 -24.46 -12.88 -3.03
N ILE A 575 -23.30 -12.22 -2.83
CA ILE A 575 -21.97 -12.85 -2.72
C ILE A 575 -21.91 -13.88 -1.58
N THR A 576 -22.84 -13.81 -0.62
CA THR A 576 -23.02 -14.79 0.44
C THR A 576 -23.06 -16.23 -0.11
N LEU A 577 -23.56 -16.44 -1.33
CA LEU A 577 -23.61 -17.75 -2.00
C LEU A 577 -22.30 -18.18 -2.70
N ILE A 578 -21.34 -17.26 -2.92
CA ILE A 578 -20.12 -17.52 -3.69
C ILE A 578 -18.95 -17.97 -2.79
N LEU A 579 -18.89 -17.46 -1.55
CA LEU A 579 -17.82 -17.80 -0.59
C LEU A 579 -18.19 -18.90 0.40
N LEU A 580 -19.47 -19.21 0.54
CA LEU A 580 -19.97 -20.38 1.25
C LEU A 580 -20.32 -21.46 0.24
N PRO A 581 -19.41 -22.38 -0.12
CA PRO A 581 -19.91 -23.71 -0.44
C PRO A 581 -20.46 -24.25 0.88
N CYS A 582 -21.76 -24.56 0.89
CA CYS A 582 -22.45 -25.23 1.99
C CYS A 582 -21.62 -26.33 2.68
#